data_AF-A0A821GF71-F1
#
_entry.id   AF-A0A821GF71-F1
#
_cell.length_a   1.000
_cell.length_b   1.000
_cell.length_c   1.000
_cell.angle_alpha   90.00
_cell.angle_beta   90.00
_cell.angle_gamma   90.00
#
_symmetry.space_group_name_H-M   'P 1'
#
loop_
_entity.id
_entity.type
_entity.pdbx_description
1 polymer ?
#
loop_
_entity_poly.entity_id
_entity_poly.type
_entity_poly.pdbx_seq_one_letter_code
_entity_poly.pdbx_strand_id
1 'polypeptide(L)'
;RTPKRRNLTKIEEKVLKELRSIKDIVIVPADKGGRIVILNKDDYFFKMEEKLKDTTIYTEVTDPTNNIQSVLSNFTQKLFQQYKITQGQQNI
;
A
#
# COMPACT_ATOMS: atom_id res chain seq x y z
N ARG A 1 -22.94 11.81 5.21
CA ARG A 1 -23.08 13.23 5.64
C ARG A 1 -22.07 14.04 4.85
N THR A 2 -22.50 14.90 3.93
CA THR A 2 -21.59 15.76 3.14
C THR A 2 -21.03 16.88 4.04
N PRO A 3 -19.71 17.14 4.04
CA PRO A 3 -19.15 18.21 4.86
C PRO A 3 -19.76 19.56 4.48
N LYS A 4 -20.15 20.35 5.49
CA LYS A 4 -20.82 21.66 5.29
C LYS A 4 -19.89 22.72 4.68
N ARG A 5 -18.57 22.49 4.69
CA ARG A 5 -17.55 23.38 4.15
C ARG A 5 -16.63 22.61 3.21
N ARG A 6 -16.24 23.23 2.11
CA ARG A 6 -15.20 22.69 1.22
C ARG A 6 -13.85 22.83 1.93
N ASN A 7 -13.03 21.79 1.85
CA ASN A 7 -11.65 21.81 2.35
C ASN A 7 -10.65 22.36 1.32
N LEU A 8 -11.14 22.70 0.12
CA LEU A 8 -10.34 23.23 -0.99
C LEU A 8 -10.90 24.57 -1.42
N THR A 9 -9.99 25.49 -1.74
CA THR A 9 -10.29 26.73 -2.45
C THR A 9 -10.65 26.45 -3.91
N LYS A 10 -11.29 27.41 -4.57
CA LYS A 10 -11.62 27.29 -6.01
C LYS A 10 -10.37 27.15 -6.89
N ILE A 11 -9.27 27.78 -6.48
CA ILE A 11 -7.99 27.73 -7.21
C ILE A 11 -7.40 26.33 -7.09
N GLU A 12 -7.31 25.77 -5.88
CA GLU A 12 -6.83 24.40 -5.67
C GLU A 12 -7.69 23.37 -6.42
N GLU A 13 -9.02 23.52 -6.39
CA GLU A 13 -9.92 22.63 -7.14
C GLU A 13 -9.67 22.72 -8.67
N LYS A 14 -9.39 23.92 -9.20
CA LYS A 14 -9.04 24.12 -10.61
C LYS A 14 -7.70 23.46 -10.94
N VAL A 15 -6.67 23.70 -10.13
CA VAL A 15 -5.34 23.11 -10.32
C VAL A 15 -5.41 21.58 -10.27
N LEU A 16 -6.19 20.99 -9.37
CA LEU A 16 -6.38 19.54 -9.33
C LEU A 16 -7.06 18.99 -10.60
N LYS A 17 -8.00 19.73 -11.20
CA LYS A 17 -8.63 19.36 -12.48
C LYS A 17 -7.63 19.44 -13.63
N GLU A 18 -6.77 20.45 -13.64
CA GLU A 18 -5.69 20.60 -14.62
C GLU A 18 -4.64 19.51 -14.47
N LEU A 19 -4.17 19.22 -13.25
CA LEU A 19 -3.25 18.11 -13.00
C LEU A 19 -3.85 16.76 -13.47
N ARG A 20 -5.14 16.54 -13.23
CA ARG A 20 -5.84 15.33 -13.68
C ARG A 20 -5.93 15.22 -15.21
N SER A 21 -5.89 16.33 -15.95
CA SER A 21 -6.00 16.31 -17.42
C SER A 21 -4.67 16.01 -18.12
N ILE A 22 -3.53 16.12 -17.41
CA ILE A 22 -2.21 15.79 -17.94
C ILE A 22 -2.09 14.27 -18.07
N LYS A 23 -1.96 13.77 -19.30
CA LYS A 23 -1.96 12.32 -19.60
C LYS A 23 -0.60 11.63 -19.38
N ASP A 24 0.46 12.43 -19.32
CA ASP A 24 1.85 11.96 -19.29
C ASP A 24 2.41 11.87 -17.86
N ILE A 25 1.56 12.08 -16.85
CA ILE A 25 1.91 11.92 -15.45
C ILE A 25 1.11 10.82 -14.77
N VAL A 26 1.69 10.25 -13.72
CA VAL A 26 1.05 9.32 -12.79
C VAL A 26 1.11 9.94 -11.39
N ILE A 27 -0.04 10.01 -10.73
CA ILE A 27 -0.16 10.51 -9.35
C ILE A 27 -0.48 9.31 -8.45
N VAL A 28 0.44 8.99 -7.55
CA VAL A 28 0.33 7.86 -6.62
C VAL A 28 0.59 8.29 -5.18
N PRO A 29 0.06 7.56 -4.18
CA PRO A 29 0.50 7.72 -2.80
C PRO A 29 2.01 7.51 -2.70
N ALA A 30 2.69 8.35 -1.92
CA ALA A 30 4.06 8.07 -1.53
C ALA A 30 4.10 6.85 -0.62
N ASP A 31 5.08 5.98 -0.83
CA ASP A 31 5.35 4.80 0.00
C ASP A 31 5.46 5.15 1.51
N LYS A 32 5.92 6.37 1.83
CA LYS A 32 6.13 6.83 3.21
C LYS A 32 5.48 8.19 3.46
N GLY A 33 4.81 8.32 4.62
CA GLY A 33 4.45 9.61 5.20
C GLY A 33 3.19 10.29 4.66
N GLY A 34 2.24 9.56 4.07
CA GLY A 34 0.92 10.10 3.68
C GLY A 34 0.98 11.21 2.62
N ARG A 35 2.09 11.34 1.90
CA ARG A 35 2.28 12.31 0.82
C ARG A 35 1.83 11.71 -0.52
N ILE A 36 1.84 12.55 -1.55
CA ILE A 36 1.63 12.15 -2.95
C ILE A 36 2.92 12.33 -3.74
N VAL A 37 3.10 11.52 -4.78
CA VAL A 37 4.20 11.65 -5.74
C VAL A 37 3.61 11.81 -7.14
N ILE A 38 4.20 12.72 -7.92
CA ILE A 38 3.90 12.89 -9.34
C ILE A 38 5.11 12.38 -10.11
N LEU A 39 4.88 11.44 -11.02
CA LEU A 39 5.92 10.81 -11.84
C LEU A 39 5.59 11.01 -13.31
N ASN A 40 6.62 11.10 -14.15
CA ASN A 40 6.43 10.87 -15.58
C ASN A 40 5.92 9.44 -15.78
N LYS A 41 4.93 9.29 -16.66
CA LYS A 41 4.23 8.04 -16.86
C LYS A 41 5.12 6.95 -17.46
N ASP A 42 5.94 7.29 -18.44
CA ASP A 42 6.79 6.32 -19.12
C ASP A 42 7.91 5.84 -18.19
N ASP A 43 8.51 6.75 -17.42
CA ASP A 43 9.48 6.40 -16.37
C ASP A 43 8.88 5.48 -15.31
N TYR A 44 7.63 5.75 -14.91
CA TYR A 44 6.91 4.90 -13.96
C TYR A 44 6.73 3.49 -14.52
N PHE A 45 6.24 3.35 -15.76
CA PHE A 45 6.06 2.04 -16.38
C PHE A 45 7.38 1.29 -16.53
N PHE A 46 8.42 1.96 -17.03
CA PHE A 46 9.74 1.37 -17.18
C PHE A 46 10.26 0.80 -15.86
N LYS A 47 10.22 1.58 -14.78
CA LYS A 47 10.68 1.14 -13.45
C LYS A 47 9.83 0.03 -12.87
N MET A 48 8.51 0.03 -13.11
CA MET A 48 7.65 -1.05 -12.65
C MET A 48 7.96 -2.35 -13.37
N GLU A 49 8.15 -2.31 -14.69
CA GLU A 49 8.55 -3.50 -15.44
C GLU A 49 9.92 -4.02 -15.02
N GLU A 50 10.91 -3.13 -14.85
CA GLU A 50 12.25 -3.48 -14.37
C GLU A 50 12.16 -4.23 -13.04
N LYS A 51 11.37 -3.71 -12.08
CA LYS A 51 11.16 -4.32 -10.77
C LYS A 51 10.42 -5.65 -10.82
N LEU A 52 9.38 -5.76 -11.67
CA LEU A 52 8.60 -7.00 -11.78
C LEU A 52 9.37 -8.12 -12.47
N LYS A 53 10.33 -7.78 -13.34
CA LYS A 53 11.21 -8.73 -14.03
C LYS A 53 12.45 -9.11 -13.20
N ASP A 54 12.67 -8.45 -12.07
CA ASP A 54 13.83 -8.70 -11.21
C ASP A 54 13.68 -10.02 -10.43
N THR A 55 14.23 -11.09 -11.00
CA THR A 55 14.31 -12.42 -10.36
C THR A 55 15.51 -12.58 -9.43
N THR A 56 16.36 -11.55 -9.29
CA THR A 56 17.52 -11.58 -8.39
C THR A 56 17.12 -11.20 -6.97
N ILE A 57 16.14 -10.29 -6.84
CA ILE A 57 15.60 -9.85 -5.55
C ILE A 57 14.28 -10.56 -5.23
N TYR A 58 13.41 -10.79 -6.23
CA TYR A 58 12.10 -11.41 -6.02
C TYR A 58 12.03 -12.80 -6.67
N THR A 59 11.17 -13.67 -6.15
CA THR A 59 10.90 -14.98 -6.73
C THR A 59 9.41 -15.21 -6.73
N GLU A 60 8.89 -15.78 -7.82
CA GLU A 60 7.49 -16.15 -7.92
C GLU A 60 7.16 -17.25 -6.90
N VAL A 61 6.09 -17.07 -6.15
CA VAL A 61 5.60 -18.04 -5.17
C VAL A 61 4.12 -18.30 -5.40
N THR A 62 3.71 -19.55 -5.27
CA THR A 62 2.30 -19.89 -5.10
C THR A 62 1.79 -19.25 -3.82
N ASP A 63 0.57 -18.69 -3.84
CA ASP A 63 -0.02 -17.94 -2.73
C ASP A 63 0.25 -18.63 -1.37
N PRO A 64 1.19 -18.09 -0.55
CA PRO A 64 1.60 -18.73 0.69
C PRO A 64 0.69 -18.35 1.85
N THR A 65 -0.36 -17.54 1.61
CA THR A 65 -1.20 -16.93 2.64
C THR A 65 -1.73 -17.94 3.64
N ASN A 66 -2.32 -19.05 3.16
CA ASN A 66 -2.89 -20.08 4.03
C ASN A 66 -1.83 -20.79 4.90
N ASN A 67 -0.65 -21.06 4.32
CA ASN A 67 0.44 -21.70 5.05
C ASN A 67 0.96 -20.76 6.15
N ILE A 68 1.25 -19.51 5.80
CA ILE A 68 1.73 -18.50 6.74
C ILE A 68 0.71 -18.30 7.87
N GLN A 69 -0.59 -18.20 7.55
CA GLN A 69 -1.64 -18.09 8.56
C GLN A 69 -1.67 -19.29 9.51
N SER A 70 -1.53 -20.51 8.99
CA SER A 70 -1.47 -21.71 9.84
C SER A 70 -0.25 -21.70 10.76
N VAL A 71 0.93 -21.35 10.23
CA VAL A 71 2.17 -21.24 11.01
C VAL A 71 2.03 -20.18 12.11
N LEU A 72 1.51 -19.00 11.78
CA LEU A 72 1.27 -17.93 12.73
C LEU A 72 0.26 -18.35 13.80
N SER A 73 -0.87 -18.95 13.43
CA SER A 73 -1.87 -19.44 14.39
C SER A 73 -1.27 -20.45 15.36
N ASN A 74 -0.51 -21.42 14.85
CA ASN A 74 0.19 -22.41 15.68
C ASN A 74 1.22 -21.77 16.62
N PHE A 75 1.97 -20.78 16.14
CA PHE A 75 2.96 -20.08 16.95
C PHE A 75 2.30 -19.23 18.04
N THR A 76 1.27 -18.45 17.70
CA THR A 76 0.50 -17.65 18.64
C THR A 76 -0.17 -18.53 19.70
N GLN A 77 -0.72 -19.68 19.32
CA GLN A 77 -1.28 -20.65 20.25
C GLN A 77 -0.24 -21.17 21.27
N LYS A 78 0.99 -21.47 20.81
CA LYS A 78 2.08 -21.88 21.70
C LYS A 78 2.46 -20.76 22.68
N LEU A 79 2.56 -19.52 22.21
CA LEU A 79 2.86 -18.37 23.08
C LEU A 79 1.77 -18.14 24.13
N PHE A 80 0.51 -18.33 23.75
CA PHE A 80 -0.62 -18.24 24.67
C PHE A 80 -0.55 -19.31 25.77
N GLN A 81 -0.30 -20.57 25.39
CA GLN A 81 -0.11 -21.68 26.34
C GLN A 81 1.07 -21.47 27.29
N GLN A 82 2.10 -20.73 26.85
CA GLN A 82 3.26 -20.35 27.65
C GLN A 82 3.03 -19.07 28.49
N TYR A 83 1.81 -18.52 28.49
CA TYR A 83 1.44 -17.29 29.17
C TYR A 83 2.29 -16.07 28.75
N LYS A 84 2.84 -16.08 27.53
CA LYS A 84 3.64 -14.98 26.98
C LYS A 84 2.80 -13.88 26.33
N ILE A 85 1.57 -14.21 25.96
CA ILE A 85 0.59 -13.29 25.38
C ILE A 85 -0.78 -13.51 26.02
N THR A 86 -1.63 -12.50 25.97
CA THR A 86 -3.02 -12.53 26.46
C THR A 86 -3.99 -12.99 25.38
N GLN A 87 -5.21 -13.39 25.78
CA GLN A 87 -6.28 -13.73 24.83
C GLN A 87 -6.61 -12.58 23.87
N GLY A 88 -6.54 -11.34 24.36
CA GLY A 88 -6.77 -10.15 23.53
C GLY A 88 -5.71 -9.94 22.45
N GLN A 89 -4.48 -10.39 22.69
CA GLN A 89 -3.39 -10.33 21.71
C GLN A 89 -3.40 -11.50 20.72
N GLN A 90 -4.06 -12.61 21.07
CA GLN A 90 -4.19 -13.77 20.18
C GLN A 90 -5.24 -13.58 19.06
N ASN A 91 -6.25 -12.74 19.29
CA ASN A 91 -7.42 -12.59 18.42
C ASN A 91 -7.37 -11.35 17.51
N ILE A 92 -6.20 -10.73 17.36
CA ILE A 92 -5.93 -9.60 16.44
C ILE A 92 -5.39 -10.16 15.15
#